data_AF-A0A7C8IAZ6-F1
#
_entry.id   AF-A0A7C8IAZ6-F1
#
_cell.length_a   1.000
_cell.length_b   1.000
_cell.length_c   1.000
_cell.angle_alpha   90.00
_cell.angle_beta   90.00
_cell.angle_gamma   90.00
#
_symmetry.space_group_name_H-M   'P 1'
#
loop_
_entity.id
_entity.type
_entity.pdbx_description
1 polymer ?
#
loop_
_entity_poly.entity_id
_entity_poly.type
_entity_poly.pdbx_seq_one_letter_code
_entity_poly.pdbx_strand_id
1 'polypeptide(L)'
;MYPSQLFSETAEHLSTGWAEDFPWGKTGPLKASFLGVKDNPIGRAWVKTFENLGYPLTKSPFSGRSTGPYNCALSVDPSTATRSSSTVAYYLPVADRSNLKSFLGSLVDKIILEDKDKQGLTTTRVQLACENKSTVLNANKEVLFCAGIFNLPKIL
;
A
#
# COMPACT_ATOMS: atom_id res chain seq x y z
N MET A 1 -18.07 -13.28 -9.43
CA MET A 1 -18.15 -13.62 -10.87
C MET A 1 -16.86 -13.10 -11.50
N TYR A 2 -15.97 -13.99 -11.95
CA TYR A 2 -14.66 -13.63 -12.50
C TYR A 2 -14.84 -12.89 -13.84
N PRO A 3 -14.33 -11.66 -14.03
CA PRO A 3 -14.73 -10.85 -15.17
C PRO A 3 -13.83 -11.12 -16.37
N SER A 4 -13.82 -12.35 -16.90
CA SER A 4 -13.05 -12.70 -18.10
C SER A 4 -13.51 -11.97 -19.37
N GLN A 5 -14.66 -11.27 -19.35
CA GLN A 5 -15.22 -10.56 -20.51
C GLN A 5 -15.03 -9.03 -20.48
N LEU A 6 -14.75 -8.42 -19.31
CA LEU A 6 -14.43 -6.99 -19.22
C LEU A 6 -12.95 -6.69 -19.57
N PHE A 7 -12.11 -7.73 -19.62
CA PHE A 7 -10.68 -7.54 -19.82
C PHE A 7 -10.25 -7.32 -21.27
N SER A 8 -10.86 -7.88 -22.32
CA SER A 8 -10.24 -7.85 -23.65
C SER A 8 -10.02 -6.44 -24.20
N GLU A 9 -11.08 -5.62 -24.28
CA GLU A 9 -11.00 -4.29 -24.88
C GLU A 9 -10.30 -3.25 -23.99
N THR A 10 -10.53 -3.30 -22.66
CA THR A 10 -9.85 -2.38 -21.74
C THR A 10 -8.37 -2.72 -21.58
N ALA A 11 -8.02 -4.02 -21.53
CA ALA A 11 -6.62 -4.45 -21.48
C ALA A 11 -5.88 -4.07 -22.76
N GLU A 12 -6.52 -4.24 -23.92
CA GLU A 12 -5.94 -3.80 -25.20
C GLU A 12 -5.80 -2.28 -25.25
N HIS A 13 -6.84 -1.53 -24.85
CA HIS A 13 -6.80 -0.07 -24.82
C HIS A 13 -5.67 0.48 -23.92
N LEU A 14 -5.48 -0.13 -22.76
CA LEU A 14 -4.45 0.28 -21.79
C LEU A 14 -3.09 -0.41 -22.03
N SER A 15 -2.97 -1.23 -23.08
CA SER A 15 -1.76 -2.01 -23.39
C SER A 15 -1.23 -2.81 -22.18
N THR A 16 -2.13 -3.48 -21.44
CA THR A 16 -1.78 -4.20 -20.19
C THR A 16 -1.25 -5.61 -20.43
N GLY A 17 -0.76 -5.93 -21.63
CA GLY A 17 -0.13 -7.23 -21.91
C GLY A 17 1.08 -7.53 -21.00
N TRP A 18 1.73 -6.48 -20.49
CA TRP A 18 2.79 -6.63 -19.48
C TRP A 18 2.31 -7.25 -18.15
N ALA A 19 1.01 -7.22 -17.88
CA ALA A 19 0.39 -7.66 -16.63
C ALA A 19 -0.04 -9.15 -16.66
N GLU A 20 0.47 -9.95 -17.59
CA GLU A 20 0.27 -11.41 -17.62
C GLU A 20 0.74 -12.07 -16.32
N ASP A 21 1.91 -11.68 -15.82
CA ASP A 21 2.48 -12.16 -14.54
C ASP A 21 1.87 -11.47 -13.30
N PHE A 22 0.89 -10.60 -13.48
CA PHE A 22 0.23 -9.95 -12.35
C PHE A 22 -0.48 -11.03 -11.50
N PRO A 23 -0.48 -10.92 -10.17
CA PRO A 23 -1.04 -11.93 -9.27
C PRO A 23 -2.58 -11.97 -9.28
N TRP A 24 -3.17 -12.13 -10.45
CA TRP A 24 -4.60 -12.28 -10.65
C TRP A 24 -5.13 -13.47 -9.84
N GLY A 25 -6.26 -13.26 -9.16
CA GLY A 25 -6.91 -14.31 -8.37
C GLY A 25 -6.16 -14.74 -7.10
N LYS A 26 -5.05 -14.08 -6.72
CA LYS A 26 -4.46 -14.28 -5.39
C LYS A 26 -5.40 -13.73 -4.31
N THR A 27 -5.41 -14.39 -3.15
CA THR A 27 -6.33 -14.10 -2.04
C THR A 27 -5.84 -13.01 -1.09
N GLY A 28 -4.93 -12.16 -1.56
CA GLY A 28 -4.43 -11.02 -0.79
C GLY A 28 -5.56 -10.05 -0.40
N PRO A 29 -5.46 -9.39 0.77
CA PRO A 29 -6.47 -8.44 1.23
C PRO A 29 -6.49 -7.15 0.40
N LEU A 30 -5.33 -6.67 -0.06
CA LEU A 30 -5.23 -5.50 -0.91
C LEU A 30 -5.73 -5.83 -2.33
N LYS A 31 -6.69 -5.07 -2.82
CA LYS A 31 -7.23 -5.22 -4.17
C LYS A 31 -6.56 -4.24 -5.11
N ALA A 32 -6.29 -4.71 -6.32
CA ALA A 32 -5.74 -3.92 -7.39
C ALA A 32 -6.48 -4.20 -8.68
N SER A 33 -6.71 -3.17 -9.49
CA SER A 33 -7.42 -3.26 -10.75
C SER A 33 -6.96 -2.19 -11.73
N PHE A 34 -7.36 -2.35 -12.99
CA PHE A 34 -7.31 -1.29 -13.99
C PHE A 34 -8.65 -0.58 -14.03
N LEU A 35 -8.63 0.74 -14.29
CA LEU A 35 -9.87 1.50 -14.47
C LEU A 35 -10.49 1.15 -15.81
N GLY A 36 -11.82 0.99 -15.83
CA GLY A 36 -12.61 0.74 -17.04
C GLY A 36 -12.78 1.98 -17.92
N VAL A 37 -11.73 2.76 -18.15
CA VAL A 37 -11.77 4.00 -18.94
C VAL A 37 -11.47 3.73 -20.40
N LYS A 38 -12.44 3.17 -21.12
CA LYS A 38 -12.33 2.87 -22.55
C LYS A 38 -12.42 4.13 -23.43
N ASP A 39 -13.22 5.10 -23.00
CA ASP A 39 -13.50 6.32 -23.79
C ASP A 39 -12.40 7.37 -23.67
N ASN A 40 -11.47 7.21 -22.71
CA ASN A 40 -10.38 8.14 -22.53
C ASN A 40 -9.21 7.76 -23.45
N PRO A 41 -8.89 8.54 -24.50
CA PRO A 41 -7.85 8.17 -25.46
C PRO A 41 -6.44 8.21 -24.90
N ILE A 42 -6.23 8.85 -23.73
CA ILE A 42 -4.90 9.13 -23.19
C ILE A 42 -4.11 7.87 -22.88
N GLY A 43 -4.75 6.83 -22.31
CA GLY A 43 -4.04 5.60 -21.94
C GLY A 43 -3.40 4.90 -23.13
N ARG A 44 -4.13 4.84 -24.25
CA ARG A 44 -3.63 4.32 -25.53
C ARG A 44 -2.61 5.26 -26.17
N ALA A 45 -2.92 6.56 -26.23
CA ALA A 45 -2.05 7.55 -26.87
C ALA A 45 -0.67 7.62 -26.21
N TRP A 46 -0.63 7.52 -24.88
CA TRP A 46 0.61 7.48 -24.09
C TRP A 46 1.56 6.37 -24.56
N VAL A 47 1.07 5.13 -24.61
CA VAL A 47 1.90 3.98 -25.00
C VAL A 47 2.34 4.10 -26.46
N LYS A 48 1.41 4.35 -27.38
CA LYS A 48 1.72 4.48 -28.81
C LYS A 48 2.71 5.59 -29.12
N THR A 49 2.64 6.71 -28.41
CA THR A 49 3.54 7.85 -28.63
C THR A 49 5.00 7.45 -28.34
N PHE A 50 5.24 6.80 -27.21
CA PHE A 50 6.58 6.37 -26.83
C PHE A 50 7.10 5.21 -27.69
N GLU A 51 6.23 4.29 -28.12
CA GLU A 51 6.58 3.27 -29.12
C GLU A 51 7.07 3.91 -30.43
N ASN A 52 6.33 4.89 -30.95
CA ASN A 52 6.70 5.61 -32.18
C ASN A 52 7.99 6.43 -32.04
N LEU A 53 8.33 6.87 -30.82
CA LEU A 53 9.59 7.56 -30.51
C LEU A 53 10.77 6.59 -30.31
N GLY A 54 10.56 5.28 -30.42
CA GLY A 54 11.60 4.26 -30.23
C GLY A 54 11.86 3.91 -28.75
N TYR A 55 10.92 4.24 -27.86
CA TYR A 55 11.00 3.96 -26.42
C TYR A 55 9.86 3.04 -25.94
N PRO A 56 9.73 1.81 -26.47
CA PRO A 56 8.71 0.87 -26.03
C PRO A 56 8.96 0.41 -24.57
N LEU A 57 7.94 -0.18 -23.95
CA LEU A 57 8.09 -0.84 -22.66
C LEU A 57 9.02 -2.05 -22.78
N THR A 58 10.11 -2.06 -22.02
CA THR A 58 11.15 -3.09 -22.16
C THR A 58 10.80 -4.42 -21.50
N LYS A 59 10.12 -4.38 -20.36
CA LYS A 59 9.66 -5.56 -19.56
C LYS A 59 8.47 -5.18 -18.69
N SER A 60 7.85 -6.17 -18.05
CA SER A 60 6.89 -5.92 -16.98
C SER A 60 7.43 -4.91 -15.96
N PRO A 61 6.68 -3.84 -15.61
CA PRO A 61 7.02 -2.89 -14.56
C PRO A 61 7.35 -3.52 -13.21
N PHE A 62 6.84 -4.73 -12.94
CA PHE A 62 7.11 -5.47 -11.70
C PHE A 62 8.32 -6.39 -11.76
N SER A 63 9.02 -6.46 -12.90
CA SER A 63 10.25 -7.26 -13.05
C SER A 63 11.48 -6.69 -12.33
N GLY A 64 11.38 -5.48 -11.75
CA GLY A 64 12.51 -4.75 -11.16
C GLY A 64 13.48 -4.13 -12.17
N ARG A 65 13.32 -4.40 -13.47
CA ARG A 65 14.11 -3.82 -14.56
C ARG A 65 13.20 -3.52 -15.76
N SER A 66 12.52 -2.39 -15.71
CA SER A 66 11.59 -1.94 -16.74
C SER A 66 11.77 -0.44 -17.01
N THR A 67 11.71 -0.08 -18.29
CA THR A 67 11.78 1.29 -18.81
C THR A 67 10.76 1.42 -19.93
N GLY A 68 10.18 2.62 -20.10
CA GLY A 68 9.17 2.89 -21.12
C GLY A 68 7.76 3.11 -20.55
N PRO A 69 6.79 3.38 -21.43
CA PRO A 69 5.43 3.76 -21.05
C PRO A 69 4.63 2.54 -20.57
N TYR A 70 3.82 2.71 -19.53
CA TYR A 70 2.76 1.74 -19.21
C TYR A 70 1.62 2.42 -18.45
N ASN A 71 0.42 1.84 -18.58
CA ASN A 71 -0.72 2.18 -17.72
C ASN A 71 -0.67 1.26 -16.50
N CYS A 72 -0.58 1.80 -15.28
CA CYS A 72 -0.42 1.01 -14.06
C CYS A 72 -1.75 0.48 -13.49
N ALA A 73 -1.67 -0.62 -12.75
CA ALA A 73 -2.77 -1.05 -11.89
C ALA A 73 -2.87 -0.11 -10.68
N LEU A 74 -4.09 0.15 -10.23
CA LEU A 74 -4.39 1.01 -9.08
C LEU A 74 -4.89 0.19 -7.91
N SER A 75 -4.66 0.67 -6.68
CA SER A 75 -5.26 0.10 -5.47
C SER A 75 -6.74 0.46 -5.36
N VAL A 76 -7.55 -0.17 -6.20
CA VAL A 76 -8.99 0.00 -6.33
C VAL A 76 -9.64 -1.38 -6.26
N ASP A 77 -10.76 -1.48 -5.55
CA ASP A 77 -11.59 -2.66 -5.56
C ASP A 77 -12.43 -2.66 -6.85
N PRO A 78 -12.26 -3.66 -7.75
CA PRO A 78 -12.96 -3.70 -9.02
C PRO A 78 -14.47 -3.95 -8.86
N SER A 79 -14.94 -4.44 -7.71
CA SER A 79 -16.35 -4.73 -7.48
C SER A 79 -17.14 -3.50 -7.04
N THR A 80 -16.51 -2.60 -6.29
CA THR A 80 -17.16 -1.39 -5.73
C THR A 80 -16.68 -0.10 -6.38
N ALA A 81 -15.62 -0.15 -7.19
CA ALA A 81 -14.94 1.02 -7.75
C ALA A 81 -14.44 2.02 -6.69
N THR A 82 -14.14 1.54 -5.47
CA THR A 82 -13.63 2.36 -4.37
C THR A 82 -12.15 2.09 -4.10
N ARG A 83 -11.49 3.04 -3.45
CA ARG A 83 -10.08 2.92 -3.04
C ARG A 83 -9.88 1.72 -2.10
N SER A 84 -8.93 0.84 -2.43
CA SER A 84 -8.45 -0.22 -1.54
C SER A 84 -7.25 0.30 -0.73
N SER A 85 -7.51 0.91 0.43
CA SER A 85 -6.45 1.40 1.35
C SER A 85 -5.97 0.30 2.30
N SER A 86 -4.83 0.51 2.97
CA SER A 86 -4.35 -0.42 4.01
C SER A 86 -5.36 -0.60 5.15
N THR A 87 -6.11 0.45 5.51
CA THR A 87 -7.19 0.38 6.50
C THR A 87 -8.30 -0.56 6.04
N VAL A 88 -8.79 -0.40 4.81
CA VAL A 88 -9.86 -1.26 4.27
C VAL A 88 -9.40 -2.70 4.09
N ALA A 89 -8.18 -2.88 3.58
CA ALA A 89 -7.64 -4.20 3.29
C ALA A 89 -7.27 -4.98 4.57
N TYR A 90 -6.56 -4.36 5.52
CA TYR A 90 -5.93 -5.07 6.63
C TYR A 90 -6.55 -4.81 8.00
N TYR A 91 -7.17 -3.65 8.22
CA TYR A 91 -7.70 -3.28 9.55
C TYR A 91 -9.20 -3.59 9.69
N LEU A 92 -10.05 -3.07 8.79
CA LEU A 92 -11.50 -3.24 8.90
C LEU A 92 -11.96 -4.69 9.01
N PRO A 93 -11.41 -5.67 8.27
CA PRO A 93 -11.84 -7.07 8.37
C PRO A 93 -11.55 -7.73 9.72
N VAL A 94 -10.72 -7.10 10.56
CA VAL A 94 -10.24 -7.66 11.83
C VAL A 94 -10.43 -6.70 13.00
N ALA A 95 -11.13 -5.58 12.79
CA ALA A 95 -11.27 -4.50 13.78
C ALA A 95 -11.96 -4.97 15.06
N ASP A 96 -12.87 -5.95 14.97
CA ASP A 96 -13.64 -6.47 16.10
C ASP A 96 -12.88 -7.50 16.95
N ARG A 97 -11.63 -7.84 16.59
CA ARG A 97 -10.81 -8.78 17.36
C ARG A 97 -10.50 -8.20 18.74
N SER A 98 -10.90 -8.90 19.80
CA SER A 98 -10.74 -8.44 21.19
C SER A 98 -9.28 -8.19 21.60
N ASN A 99 -8.33 -8.88 20.97
CA ASN A 99 -6.89 -8.75 21.17
C ASN A 99 -6.22 -7.65 20.32
N LEU A 100 -6.97 -6.94 19.47
CA LEU A 100 -6.50 -5.79 18.72
C LEU A 100 -7.09 -4.51 19.33
N LYS A 101 -6.22 -3.57 19.71
CA LYS A 101 -6.63 -2.26 20.24
C LYS A 101 -6.08 -1.16 19.34
N SER A 102 -6.93 -0.17 19.03
CA SER A 102 -6.57 1.00 18.24
C SER A 102 -6.82 2.26 19.06
N PHE A 103 -5.82 3.13 19.12
CA PHE A 103 -5.89 4.41 19.81
C PHE A 103 -5.83 5.53 18.76
N LEU A 104 -7.01 5.91 18.25
CA LEU A 104 -7.14 6.99 17.27
C LEU A 104 -7.00 8.36 17.95
N GLY A 105 -6.53 9.37 17.23
CA GLY A 105 -6.30 10.70 17.79
C GLY A 105 -5.15 10.76 18.81
N SER A 106 -4.34 9.70 18.88
CA SER A 106 -3.18 9.61 19.78
C SER A 106 -1.88 9.72 18.99
N LEU A 107 -0.98 10.58 19.45
CA LEU A 107 0.36 10.76 18.88
C LEU A 107 1.40 10.14 19.81
N VAL A 108 2.26 9.27 19.30
CA VAL A 108 3.46 8.85 20.03
C VAL A 108 4.45 10.01 20.02
N ASP A 109 4.73 10.59 21.18
CA ASP A 109 5.59 11.77 21.32
C ASP A 109 7.01 11.42 21.81
N LYS A 110 7.19 10.28 22.49
CA LYS A 110 8.47 9.85 23.04
C LYS A 110 8.59 8.33 23.15
N ILE A 111 9.80 7.83 22.85
CA ILE A 111 10.24 6.48 23.16
C ILE A 111 10.96 6.50 24.52
N ILE A 112 10.63 5.56 25.40
CA ILE A 112 11.29 5.44 26.70
C ILE A 112 12.32 4.32 26.58
N LEU A 113 13.60 4.72 26.59
CA LEU A 113 14.73 3.81 26.52
C LEU A 113 15.13 3.35 27.93
N GLU A 114 15.47 2.08 28.04
CA GLU A 114 15.95 1.43 29.27
C GLU A 114 17.29 0.75 28.96
N ASP A 115 18.30 1.01 29.79
CA ASP A 115 19.57 0.27 29.77
C ASP A 115 19.43 -0.89 30.75
N LYS A 116 19.02 -2.05 30.23
CA LYS A 116 19.01 -3.30 30.98
C LYS A 116 20.34 -3.98 30.74
N ASP A 117 21.09 -4.18 31.82
CA ASP A 117 22.28 -5.02 31.88
C ASP A 117 23.51 -4.53 31.09
N LYS A 118 23.62 -3.23 30.77
CA LYS A 118 24.77 -2.62 30.07
C LYS A 118 25.06 -3.23 28.69
N GLN A 119 24.09 -3.91 28.09
CA GLN A 119 24.20 -4.55 26.78
C GLN A 119 23.66 -3.67 25.64
N GLY A 120 23.07 -2.52 25.97
CA GLY A 120 22.54 -1.58 25.00
C GLY A 120 21.19 -1.00 25.42
N LEU A 121 20.74 0.03 24.70
CA LEU A 121 19.44 0.65 24.92
C LEU A 121 18.34 -0.24 24.36
N THR A 122 17.37 -0.59 25.20
CA THR A 122 16.17 -1.33 24.82
C THR A 122 14.92 -0.48 25.04
N THR A 123 13.81 -0.82 24.38
CA THR A 123 12.53 -0.19 24.69
C THR A 123 11.39 -1.19 24.64
N THR A 124 10.54 -1.11 25.66
CA THR A 124 9.23 -1.76 25.70
C THR A 124 8.15 -0.72 25.98
N ARG A 125 8.47 0.57 25.91
CA ARG A 125 7.65 1.63 26.50
C ARG A 125 7.59 2.84 25.58
N VAL A 126 6.38 3.29 25.31
CA VAL A 126 6.12 4.49 24.50
C VAL A 126 5.17 5.42 25.25
N GLN A 127 5.41 6.71 25.11
CA GLN A 127 4.50 7.74 25.60
C GLN A 127 3.62 8.21 24.45
N LEU A 128 2.31 8.31 24.72
CA LEU A 128 1.31 8.83 23.80
C LEU A 128 0.71 10.09 24.38
N ALA A 129 0.54 11.10 23.54
CA ALA A 129 -0.25 12.28 23.80
C ALA A 129 -1.64 12.12 23.14
N CYS A 130 -2.70 12.27 23.93
CA CYS A 130 -4.10 12.28 23.47
C CYS A 130 -4.86 13.33 24.29
N GLU A 131 -5.53 14.28 23.62
CA GLU A 131 -6.34 15.32 24.29
C GLU A 131 -5.62 16.04 25.45
N ASN A 132 -4.35 16.44 25.25
CA ASN A 132 -3.47 17.05 26.25
C ASN A 132 -3.12 16.17 27.47
N LYS A 133 -3.37 14.86 27.41
CA LYS A 133 -2.93 13.89 28.41
C LYS A 133 -1.82 13.01 27.85
N SER A 134 -0.76 12.83 28.62
CA SER A 134 0.30 11.88 28.32
C SER A 134 0.06 10.57 29.04
N THR A 135 0.07 9.46 28.29
CA THR A 135 -0.09 8.10 28.82
C THR A 135 1.08 7.23 28.36
N VAL A 136 1.64 6.42 29.26
CA VAL A 136 2.69 5.47 28.91
C VAL A 136 2.08 4.10 28.67
N LEU A 137 2.36 3.51 27.51
CA LEU A 137 2.04 2.11 27.21
C LEU A 137 3.28 1.24 27.31
N ASN A 138 3.09 0.05 27.86
CA ASN A 138 4.14 -0.96 28.01
C ASN A 138 3.80 -2.18 27.14
N ALA A 139 4.76 -2.64 26.36
CA ALA A 139 4.69 -3.84 25.53
C ALA A 139 5.40 -5.00 26.25
N ASN A 140 4.78 -6.19 26.26
CA ASN A 140 5.39 -7.37 26.88
C ASN A 140 6.49 -8.01 26.03
N LYS A 141 6.60 -7.63 24.75
CA LYS A 141 7.55 -8.22 23.80
C LYS A 141 8.36 -7.15 23.09
N GLU A 142 7.72 -6.43 22.16
CA GLU A 142 8.39 -5.55 21.23
C GLU A 142 7.56 -4.29 20.95
N VAL A 143 8.25 -3.23 20.56
CA VAL A 143 7.64 -2.00 20.02
C VAL A 143 8.02 -1.90 18.55
N LEU A 144 7.02 -1.88 17.66
CA LEU A 144 7.22 -1.72 16.23
C LEU A 144 6.94 -0.28 15.82
N PHE A 145 7.91 0.38 15.19
CA PHE A 145 7.77 1.76 14.75
C PHE A 145 7.36 1.84 13.28
N CYS A 146 6.13 2.33 13.04
CA CYS A 146 5.55 2.45 11.70
C CYS A 146 5.05 3.88 11.41
N ALA A 147 5.74 4.90 11.94
CA ALA A 147 5.32 6.31 11.84
C ALA A 147 5.62 6.99 10.48
N GLY A 148 6.22 6.27 9.53
CA GLY A 148 6.63 6.79 8.22
C GLY A 148 7.90 7.65 8.26
N ILE A 149 8.49 7.90 7.10
CA ILE A 149 9.83 8.50 6.95
C ILE A 149 9.99 9.88 7.61
N PHE A 150 8.91 10.67 7.70
CA PHE A 150 8.99 12.03 8.23
C PHE A 150 8.80 12.12 9.74
N ASN A 151 8.05 11.20 10.35
CA ASN A 151 7.76 11.25 11.79
C ASN A 151 8.63 10.28 12.57
N LEU A 152 9.06 9.17 11.95
CA LEU A 152 9.92 8.20 12.60
C LEU A 152 11.24 8.82 13.12
N PRO A 153 11.98 9.68 12.38
CA PRO A 153 13.20 10.30 12.89
C PRO A 153 12.97 11.35 13.98
N LYS A 154 11.73 11.79 14.20
CA LYS A 154 11.42 12.77 15.26
C LYS A 154 11.24 12.11 16.62
N ILE A 155 10.89 10.82 16.62
CA ILE A 155 10.62 10.04 17.83
C ILE A 155 11.80 9.14 18.24
N LEU A 156 12.73 8.86 17.32
CA LEU A 156 14.02 8.19 17.55
C LEU A 156 15.08 9.20 17.98
#